data_AF-A0A804JTC3-F1
#
_entry.id   AF-A0A804JTC3-F1
#
_cell.length_a   1.000
_cell.length_b   1.000
_cell.length_c   1.000
_cell.angle_alpha   90.00
_cell.angle_beta   90.00
_cell.angle_gamma   90.00
#
_symmetry.space_group_name_H-M   'P 1'
#
loop_
_entity.id
_entity.type
_entity.pdbx_description
1 polymer ?
#
loop_
_entity_poly.entity_id
_entity_poly.type
_entity_poly.pdbx_seq_one_letter_code
_entity_poly.pdbx_strand_id
1 'polypeptide(L)'
;MDAITLLKEVLHKAGVKIKVDDSEQRTPGWKFNFWEMKVRLLLSFAYLLYVGPHDVANWSVVVSRRDVPGKPGKDLGISMEPSVLVSHVKSRLEDIQASLLQRATSFRDSNFADVNSYEVLKEVITEGKWARGPWSASDAEELKVNE
;
A
#
# COMPACT_ATOMS: atom_id res chain seq x y z
N MET A 1 -4.53 21.19 -19.35
CA MET A 1 -5.60 20.48 -18.61
C MET A 1 -6.05 19.22 -19.34
N ASP A 2 -6.06 19.22 -20.67
CA ASP A 2 -6.58 18.12 -21.50
C ASP A 2 -5.93 16.75 -21.24
N ALA A 3 -4.60 16.69 -21.06
CA ALA A 3 -3.90 15.45 -20.77
C ALA A 3 -4.37 14.79 -19.45
N ILE A 4 -4.62 15.57 -18.40
CA ILE A 4 -5.04 15.06 -17.09
C ILE A 4 -6.47 14.51 -17.16
N THR A 5 -7.35 15.21 -17.88
CA THR A 5 -8.73 14.76 -18.11
C THR A 5 -8.76 13.46 -18.91
N LEU A 6 -7.96 13.35 -19.96
CA LEU A 6 -7.82 12.12 -20.75
C LEU A 6 -7.36 10.93 -19.89
N LEU A 7 -6.31 11.12 -19.09
CA LEU A 7 -5.79 10.09 -18.19
C LEU A 7 -6.83 9.63 -17.17
N LYS A 8 -7.59 10.58 -16.60
CA LYS A 8 -8.68 10.30 -15.68
C LYS A 8 -9.75 9.43 -16.33
N GLU A 9 -10.18 9.75 -17.55
CA GLU A 9 -11.18 8.97 -18.27
C GLU A 9 -10.70 7.57 -18.63
N VAL A 10 -9.47 7.44 -19.13
CA VAL A 10 -8.86 6.15 -19.51
C VAL A 10 -8.84 5.21 -18.33
N LEU A 11 -8.32 5.66 -17.20
CA LEU A 11 -8.17 4.84 -16.00
C LEU A 11 -9.52 4.60 -15.30
N HIS A 12 -10.46 5.56 -15.35
CA HIS A 12 -11.82 5.35 -14.88
C HIS A 12 -12.55 4.27 -15.69
N LYS A 13 -12.45 4.31 -17.02
CA LYS A 13 -12.98 3.25 -17.91
C LYS A 13 -12.35 1.88 -17.62
N ALA A 14 -11.09 1.86 -17.18
CA ALA A 14 -10.40 0.64 -16.77
C ALA A 14 -10.81 0.11 -15.38
N GLY A 15 -11.70 0.82 -14.67
CA GLY A 15 -12.20 0.46 -13.33
C GLY A 15 -11.34 0.96 -12.17
N VAL A 16 -10.36 1.84 -12.43
CA VAL A 16 -9.46 2.37 -11.40
C VAL A 16 -10.07 3.62 -10.75
N LYS A 17 -10.18 3.62 -9.42
CA LYS A 17 -10.63 4.80 -8.66
C LYS A 17 -9.54 5.85 -8.63
N ILE A 18 -9.85 7.06 -9.08
CA ILE A 18 -8.87 8.15 -9.21
C ILE A 18 -9.40 9.42 -8.57
N LYS A 19 -8.50 10.16 -7.94
CA LYS A 19 -8.71 11.54 -7.52
C LYS A 19 -7.62 12.40 -8.14
N VAL A 20 -8.03 13.52 -8.74
CA VAL A 20 -7.13 14.52 -9.31
C VAL A 20 -7.04 15.69 -8.32
N ASP A 21 -5.83 16.20 -8.07
CA ASP A 21 -5.60 17.46 -7.34
C ASP A 21 -5.19 18.56 -8.32
N ASP A 22 -6.18 19.32 -8.77
CA ASP A 22 -6.07 20.47 -9.66
C ASP A 22 -5.96 21.82 -8.94
N SER A 23 -5.78 21.84 -7.61
CA SER A 23 -5.72 23.08 -6.82
C SER A 23 -4.63 24.04 -7.32
N GLU A 24 -5.00 25.18 -7.90
CA GLU A 24 -4.04 26.16 -8.42
C GLU A 24 -3.31 26.95 -7.32
N GLN A 25 -3.88 27.00 -6.11
CA GLN A 25 -3.35 27.78 -4.98
C GLN A 25 -2.07 27.22 -4.35
N ARG A 26 -1.55 26.08 -4.83
CA ARG A 26 -0.46 25.34 -4.20
C ARG A 26 0.62 25.00 -5.21
N THR A 27 1.88 25.23 -4.84
CA THR A 27 3.01 24.93 -5.72
C THR A 27 3.13 23.42 -5.98
N PRO A 28 3.61 22.99 -7.16
CA PRO A 28 3.80 21.58 -7.47
C PRO A 28 4.67 20.84 -6.45
N GLY A 29 5.73 21.49 -5.95
CA GLY A 29 6.59 20.93 -4.90
C GLY A 29 5.86 20.75 -3.56
N TRP A 30 4.99 21.68 -3.19
CA TRP A 30 4.13 21.53 -2.01
C TRP A 30 3.15 20.37 -2.19
N LYS A 31 2.50 20.25 -3.35
CA LYS A 31 1.60 19.13 -3.65
C LYS A 31 2.33 17.79 -3.60
N PHE A 32 3.53 17.72 -4.17
CA PHE A 32 4.35 16.52 -4.15
C PHE A 32 4.62 16.04 -2.71
N ASN A 33 5.15 16.92 -1.87
CA ASN A 33 5.43 16.58 -0.47
C ASN A 33 4.13 16.29 0.30
N PHE A 34 3.09 17.10 0.11
CA PHE A 34 1.81 16.92 0.77
C PHE A 34 1.18 15.58 0.44
N TRP A 35 1.14 15.18 -0.84
CA TRP A 35 0.58 13.89 -1.24
C TRP A 35 1.50 12.73 -0.88
N GLU A 36 2.82 12.87 -0.92
CA GLU A 36 3.72 11.82 -0.42
C GLU A 36 3.51 11.58 1.09
N MET A 37 3.32 12.65 1.88
CA MET A 37 2.96 12.57 3.29
C MET A 37 1.52 12.12 3.52
N LYS A 38 0.55 12.56 2.72
CA LYS A 38 -0.86 12.17 2.88
C LYS A 38 -1.09 10.75 2.47
N VAL A 39 -0.48 10.28 1.39
CA VAL A 39 -0.48 8.86 1.03
C VAL A 39 0.22 8.07 2.13
N ARG A 40 1.21 8.67 2.82
CA ARG A 40 1.78 8.10 4.05
C ARG A 40 0.77 7.91 5.19
N LEU A 41 -0.15 8.85 5.35
CA LEU A 41 -1.12 8.95 6.46
C LEU A 41 -2.54 8.43 6.15
N LEU A 42 -2.95 8.37 4.89
CA LEU A 42 -4.28 7.97 4.44
C LEU A 42 -4.20 6.60 3.76
N LEU A 43 -4.89 5.63 4.35
CA LEU A 43 -4.98 4.23 3.89
C LEU A 43 -5.63 4.06 2.50
N SER A 44 -6.19 5.12 1.92
CA SER A 44 -7.03 5.02 0.72
C SER A 44 -6.27 5.06 -0.61
N PHE A 45 -4.99 5.45 -0.63
CA PHE A 45 -4.23 5.64 -1.87
C PHE A 45 -2.95 4.80 -1.88
N ALA A 46 -2.90 3.79 -2.75
CA ALA A 46 -1.74 2.93 -2.92
C ALA A 46 -0.70 3.49 -3.92
N TYR A 47 -1.14 4.38 -4.82
CA TYR A 47 -0.43 4.74 -6.04
C TYR A 47 -0.65 6.21 -6.41
N LEU A 48 0.42 6.93 -6.79
CA LEU A 48 0.41 8.34 -7.15
C LEU A 48 0.97 8.56 -8.56
N LEU A 49 0.20 9.21 -9.43
CA LEU A 49 0.66 9.66 -10.75
C LEU A 49 0.97 11.16 -10.71
N TYR A 50 2.18 11.51 -11.14
CA TYR A 50 2.66 12.88 -11.28
C TYR A 50 2.78 13.23 -12.76
N VAL A 51 2.25 14.40 -13.11
CA VAL A 51 2.23 14.92 -14.48
C VAL A 51 2.80 16.33 -14.46
N GLY A 52 4.11 16.46 -14.72
CA GLY A 52 4.78 17.73 -14.86
C GLY A 52 4.76 18.26 -16.30
N PRO A 53 5.07 19.55 -16.53
CA PRO A 53 5.11 20.13 -17.87
C PRO A 53 6.16 19.46 -18.78
N HIS A 54 7.30 19.04 -18.22
CA HIS A 54 8.31 18.27 -18.95
C HIS A 54 7.84 16.85 -19.29
N ASP A 55 7.05 16.23 -18.42
CA ASP A 55 6.54 14.87 -18.64
C ASP A 55 5.46 14.87 -19.73
N VAL A 56 4.59 15.89 -19.76
CA VAL A 56 3.61 16.13 -20.84
C VAL A 56 4.31 16.33 -22.18
N ALA A 57 5.40 17.10 -22.23
CA ALA A 57 6.17 17.29 -23.46
C ALA A 57 6.76 15.97 -24.00
N ASN A 58 7.11 15.04 -23.10
CA ASN A 58 7.65 13.72 -23.44
C ASN A 58 6.57 12.62 -23.49
N TRP A 59 5.28 12.97 -23.41
CA TRP A 59 4.18 12.01 -23.40
C TRP A 59 4.32 10.90 -22.33
N SER A 60 4.84 11.28 -21.16
CA SER A 60 5.16 10.34 -20.07
C SER A 60 4.64 10.81 -18.71
N VAL A 61 4.59 9.91 -17.73
CA VAL A 61 4.21 10.19 -16.35
C VAL A 61 5.22 9.60 -15.38
N VAL A 62 5.38 10.26 -14.25
CA VAL A 62 6.13 9.73 -13.12
C VAL A 62 5.15 9.09 -12.16
N VAL A 63 5.49 7.91 -11.68
CA VAL A 63 4.60 7.15 -10.82
C VAL A 63 5.30 6.75 -9.54
N SER A 64 4.62 6.89 -8.41
CA SER A 64 5.17 6.61 -7.09
C SER A 64 4.26 5.67 -6.32
N ARG A 65 4.85 4.63 -5.76
CA ARG A 65 4.17 3.70 -4.84
C ARG A 65 4.18 4.23 -3.42
N ARG A 66 3.21 3.79 -2.62
CA ARG A 66 3.11 4.12 -1.20
C ARG A 66 3.99 3.24 -0.31
N ASP A 67 3.99 1.94 -0.58
CA ASP A 67 4.63 0.92 0.26
C ASP A 67 6.16 1.09 0.30
N VAL A 68 6.76 1.56 -0.80
CA VAL A 68 8.20 1.83 -0.91
C VAL A 68 8.44 3.33 -1.12
N PRO A 69 8.87 4.09 -0.08
CA PRO A 69 9.15 5.51 -0.23
C PRO A 69 10.48 5.78 -0.96
N GLY A 70 10.61 6.97 -1.53
CA GLY A 70 11.86 7.44 -2.15
C GLY A 70 12.04 6.98 -3.60
N LYS A 71 13.28 7.05 -4.10
CA LYS A 71 13.63 6.67 -5.48
C LYS A 71 13.26 5.23 -5.87
N PRO A 72 13.42 4.21 -4.99
CA PRO A 72 13.15 2.82 -5.37
C PRO A 72 11.69 2.51 -5.68
N GLY A 73 10.75 3.29 -5.13
CA GLY A 73 9.31 3.15 -5.39
C GLY A 73 8.80 4.07 -6.51
N LYS A 74 9.69 4.75 -7.24
CA LYS A 74 9.34 5.68 -8.32
C LYS A 74 9.69 5.09 -9.68
N ASP A 75 8.68 4.89 -10.50
CA ASP A 75 8.80 4.55 -11.90
C ASP A 75 8.77 5.86 -12.72
N LEU A 76 9.86 6.17 -13.42
CA LEU A 76 10.00 7.39 -14.22
C LEU A 76 9.73 7.09 -15.70
N GLY A 77 9.11 8.04 -16.41
CA GLY A 77 9.00 7.97 -17.87
C GLY A 77 7.96 6.96 -18.38
N ILE A 78 6.93 6.65 -17.61
CA ILE A 78 5.86 5.73 -18.03
C ILE A 78 5.04 6.39 -19.14
N SER A 79 4.88 5.73 -20.29
CA SER A 79 4.11 6.28 -21.40
C SER A 79 2.66 6.62 -21.00
N MET A 80 2.17 7.77 -21.47
CA MET A 80 0.77 8.18 -21.36
C MET A 80 -0.15 7.42 -22.34
N GLU A 81 0.39 6.55 -23.20
CA GLU A 81 -0.42 5.72 -24.09
C GLU A 81 -1.45 4.90 -23.28
N PRO A 82 -2.76 4.95 -23.60
CA PRO A 82 -3.80 4.37 -22.76
C PRO A 82 -3.60 2.89 -22.42
N SER A 83 -3.17 2.08 -23.40
CA SER A 83 -3.01 0.64 -23.21
C SER A 83 -1.85 0.32 -22.25
N VAL A 84 -0.72 0.99 -22.43
CA VAL A 84 0.49 0.84 -21.61
C VAL A 84 0.25 1.34 -20.20
N LEU A 85 -0.36 2.52 -20.06
CA LEU A 85 -0.62 3.12 -18.76
C LEU A 85 -1.59 2.26 -17.93
N VAL A 86 -2.70 1.82 -18.52
CA VAL A 86 -3.70 1.00 -17.81
C VAL A 86 -3.07 -0.32 -17.35
N SER A 87 -2.32 -0.97 -18.24
CA SER A 87 -1.66 -2.25 -17.94
C SER A 87 -0.62 -2.07 -16.83
N HIS A 88 0.19 -1.01 -16.90
CA HIS A 88 1.18 -0.67 -15.89
C HIS A 88 0.53 -0.39 -14.54
N VAL A 89 -0.50 0.46 -14.49
CA VAL A 89 -1.20 0.80 -13.24
C VAL A 89 -1.83 -0.44 -12.60
N LYS A 90 -2.48 -1.30 -13.39
CA LYS A 90 -3.10 -2.54 -12.87
C LYS A 90 -2.06 -3.50 -12.30
N SER A 91 -1.02 -3.79 -13.07
CA SER A 91 0.08 -4.65 -12.63
C SER A 91 0.74 -4.11 -11.37
N ARG A 92 0.96 -2.80 -11.27
CA ARG A 92 1.54 -2.19 -10.07
C ARG A 92 0.63 -2.27 -8.86
N LEU A 93 -0.68 -2.12 -9.02
CA LEU A 93 -1.63 -2.30 -7.91
C LEU A 93 -1.64 -3.74 -7.40
N GLU A 94 -1.56 -4.72 -8.31
CA GLU A 94 -1.42 -6.14 -7.94
C GLU A 94 -0.11 -6.42 -7.21
N ASP A 95 1.01 -5.89 -7.71
CA ASP A 95 2.33 -6.00 -7.06
C ASP A 95 2.32 -5.40 -5.64
N ILE A 96 1.67 -4.25 -5.45
CA ILE A 96 1.54 -3.61 -4.13
C ILE A 96 0.73 -4.48 -3.20
N GLN A 97 -0.42 -4.99 -3.66
CA GLN A 97 -1.29 -5.84 -2.85
C GLN A 97 -0.57 -7.13 -2.44
N ALA A 98 0.11 -7.79 -3.36
CA ALA A 98 0.89 -9.00 -3.10
C ALA A 98 2.03 -8.75 -2.10
N SER A 99 2.80 -7.67 -2.30
CA SER A 99 3.89 -7.27 -1.40
C SER A 99 3.40 -7.01 0.03
N LEU A 100 2.31 -6.26 0.18
CA LEU A 100 1.74 -5.96 1.49
C LEU A 100 1.18 -7.20 2.18
N LEU A 101 0.50 -8.07 1.44
CA LEU A 101 0.00 -9.34 1.95
C LEU A 101 1.15 -10.26 2.40
N GLN A 102 2.20 -10.36 1.59
CA GLN A 102 3.38 -11.15 1.94
C GLN A 102 4.03 -10.60 3.22
N ARG A 103 4.24 -9.28 3.31
CA ARG A 103 4.82 -8.66 4.51
C ARG A 103 3.97 -8.92 5.76
N ALA A 104 2.65 -8.79 5.65
CA ALA A 104 1.74 -9.07 6.76
C ALA A 104 1.75 -10.57 7.15
N THR A 105 1.82 -11.46 6.17
CA THR A 105 1.89 -12.92 6.39
C THR A 105 3.21 -13.30 7.07
N SER A 106 4.34 -12.80 6.58
CA SER A 106 5.64 -13.04 7.21
C SER A 106 5.71 -12.48 8.62
N PHE A 107 5.17 -11.29 8.87
CA PHE A 107 5.09 -10.72 10.22
C PHE A 107 4.20 -11.56 11.13
N ARG A 108 3.04 -12.02 10.63
CA ARG A 108 2.16 -12.93 11.36
C ARG A 108 2.93 -14.19 11.74
N ASP A 109 3.50 -14.88 10.76
CA ASP A 109 4.14 -16.19 10.94
C ASP A 109 5.41 -16.10 11.81
N SER A 110 6.17 -15.01 11.74
CA SER A 110 7.35 -14.81 12.61
C SER A 110 7.00 -14.48 14.05
N ASN A 111 5.78 -14.01 14.30
CA ASN A 111 5.29 -13.67 15.64
C ASN A 111 4.34 -14.73 16.19
N PHE A 112 4.07 -15.82 15.46
CA PHE A 112 3.41 -17.00 16.01
C PHE A 112 4.44 -17.99 16.53
N ALA A 113 4.19 -18.54 17.72
CA ALA A 113 4.93 -19.66 18.27
C ALA A 113 3.98 -20.81 18.61
N ASP A 114 4.35 -22.03 18.24
CA ASP A 114 3.63 -23.23 18.64
C ASP A 114 3.96 -23.58 20.10
N VAL A 115 2.94 -23.72 20.93
CA VAL A 115 3.07 -24.00 22.36
C VAL A 115 2.36 -25.30 22.73
N ASN A 116 2.98 -26.07 23.63
CA ASN A 116 2.49 -27.37 24.11
C ASN A 116 2.43 -27.47 25.64
N SER A 117 2.84 -26.42 26.36
CA SER A 117 2.74 -26.33 27.82
C SER A 117 2.41 -24.90 28.25
N TYR A 118 1.93 -24.76 29.48
CA TYR A 118 1.54 -23.48 30.04
C TYR A 118 2.77 -22.58 30.35
N GLU A 119 3.91 -23.18 30.68
CA GLU A 119 5.17 -22.47 30.90
C GLU A 119 5.66 -21.81 29.61
N VAL A 120 5.67 -22.56 28.50
CA VAL A 120 6.05 -22.03 27.19
C VAL A 120 5.08 -20.95 26.71
N LEU A 121 3.78 -21.11 27.00
CA LEU A 121 2.78 -20.07 26.74
C LEU A 121 3.14 -18.75 27.45
N LYS A 122 3.48 -18.80 28.75
CA LYS A 122 3.86 -17.60 29.52
C LYS A 122 5.08 -16.90 28.93
N GLU A 123 6.10 -17.67 28.53
CA GLU A 123 7.31 -17.12 27.91
C GLU A 123 6.98 -16.40 26.59
N VAL A 124 6.24 -17.06 25.68
CA VAL A 124 5.85 -16.51 24.38
C VAL A 124 5.01 -15.23 24.51
N ILE A 125 4.06 -15.20 25.44
CA ILE A 125 3.24 -14.00 25.70
C ILE A 125 4.08 -12.87 26.29
N THR A 126 5.04 -13.19 27.17
CA THR A 126 5.97 -12.19 27.74
C THR A 126 6.88 -11.57 26.65
N GLU A 127 7.23 -12.34 25.62
CA GLU A 127 7.94 -11.84 24.43
C GLU A 127 7.07 -10.97 23.51
N GLY A 128 5.76 -10.84 23.78
CA GLY A 128 4.82 -10.09 22.96
C GLY A 128 4.41 -10.81 21.66
N LYS A 129 4.61 -12.13 21.59
CA LYS A 129 4.24 -12.98 20.45
C LYS A 129 2.87 -13.63 20.66
N TRP A 130 2.31 -14.16 19.59
CA TRP A 130 1.10 -14.96 19.62
C TRP A 130 1.43 -16.43 19.81
N ALA A 131 0.68 -17.11 20.66
CA ALA A 131 0.81 -18.54 20.90
C ALA A 131 -0.26 -19.31 20.14
N ARG A 132 0.11 -20.43 19.52
CA ARG A 132 -0.80 -21.40 18.90
C ARG A 132 -0.59 -22.75 19.59
N GLY A 133 -1.65 -23.29 20.18
CA GLY A 133 -1.55 -24.54 20.93
C GLY A 133 -2.87 -25.30 20.95
N PRO A 134 -2.87 -26.54 21.46
CA PRO A 134 -4.08 -27.32 21.66
C PRO A 134 -4.96 -26.64 22.71
N TRP A 135 -6.25 -26.47 22.38
CA TRP A 135 -7.25 -25.90 23.28
C TRP A 135 -8.47 -26.82 23.36
N SER A 136 -8.95 -27.05 24.57
CA SER A 136 -10.15 -27.85 24.87
C SER A 136 -11.47 -27.13 24.56
N ALA A 137 -11.42 -25.84 24.20
CA ALA A 137 -12.58 -24.96 23.99
C ALA A 137 -13.51 -24.82 25.22
N SER A 138 -12.95 -24.95 26.43
CA SER A 138 -13.66 -24.76 27.69
C SER A 138 -13.51 -23.35 28.22
N ASP A 139 -14.64 -22.67 28.49
CA ASP A 139 -14.68 -21.33 29.10
C ASP A 139 -13.94 -21.28 30.45
N ALA A 140 -13.99 -22.39 31.22
CA ALA A 140 -13.33 -22.49 32.52
C ALA A 140 -11.79 -22.55 32.40
N GLU A 141 -11.25 -23.04 31.29
CA GLU A 141 -9.80 -23.03 31.04
C GLU A 141 -9.34 -21.70 30.45
N GLU A 142 -10.16 -21.06 29.62
CA GLU A 142 -9.87 -19.71 29.11
C GLU A 142 -9.78 -18.69 30.25
N LEU A 143 -10.69 -18.77 31.23
CA LEU A 143 -10.65 -17.89 32.41
C LEU A 143 -9.33 -18.04 33.20
N LYS A 144 -8.85 -19.28 33.41
CA LYS A 144 -7.59 -19.56 34.12
C LYS A 144 -6.34 -19.09 33.39
N VAL A 145 -6.39 -18.99 32.06
CA VAL A 145 -5.27 -18.47 31.27
C VAL A 145 -5.24 -16.93 31.30
N ASN A 146 -6.40 -16.30 31.48
CA ASN A 146 -6.55 -14.84 31.54
C ASN A 146 -6.32 -14.23 32.95
N GLU A 147 -6.36 -15.04 34.01
CA GLU A 147 -5.98 -14.67 35.38
C GLU A 147 -4.46 -14.56 35.57
#